data_AF-A0A961MTD2-F1
#
_entry.id   AF-A0A961MTD2-F1
#
_cell.length_a   1.000
_cell.length_b   1.000
_cell.length_c   1.000
_cell.angle_alpha   90.00
_cell.angle_beta   90.00
_cell.angle_gamma   90.00
#
_symmetry.space_group_name_H-M   'P 1'
#
loop_
_entity.id
_entity.type
_entity.pdbx_description
1 polymer ?
#
loop_
_entity_poly.entity_id
_entity_poly.type
_entity_poly.pdbx_seq_one_letter_code
_entity_poly.pdbx_strand_id
1 'polypeptide(L)'
;FCESCNKCARECPSGAITSGPKLMFNGYEIWKSDSQKCTTYRVTNKGGAMCGRCMKTCPWNLEGIFAEKPFRWAAMHLPAAAPALARLDDRLGNGGLNDVKKWWWDIEVKEDGGYRAPAEPPNRRSLQPDLDLKYADQTLAVYPATLAPHPWPYPFPMDREAGIAAYQAMITPDEYKARLARGETVGLAHEYPSFADAPVIEARISKVEAMANGVTKYEFTAHDGGLMPPWTAGAHLDVVVTPEFLRQYSMSGNPADRSAYQIGVLREDAGRGGSKMLHRIFTPGRRVFLSKPINHFELDETASKTFLMGGGIGITPMIAFAHRLHALGAEFELHYSASRKDGAGYLDDLAAMPWAGRVHLHLSDQGSRADLDAVLAGYRPGWHVYTCGPDRYMTGVIEAATRQGYPEEARHLEYFSVPEQPEYVNHPFSISLARSGRTLAVPVDKSIADVLIENGIPVDLKCSDGICGVCKCGLVDGAVEHRDFVLSKAQRAHQIITCQSRAAEDGGTITLDL
;
A
#
# COMPACT_ATOMS: atom_id res chain seq x y z
N PHE A 1 -42.45 -12.82 3.85
CA PHE A 1 -42.53 -14.27 3.58
C PHE A 1 -41.80 -15.12 4.63
N CYS A 2 -40.45 -15.12 4.72
CA CYS A 2 -39.75 -15.95 5.73
C CYS A 2 -40.13 -15.57 7.17
N GLU A 3 -40.30 -14.28 7.44
CA GLU A 3 -40.88 -13.71 8.68
C GLU A 3 -42.24 -14.31 9.06
N SER A 4 -43.04 -14.73 8.06
CA SER A 4 -44.35 -15.34 8.27
C SER A 4 -44.26 -16.86 8.42
N CYS A 5 -43.19 -17.49 7.94
CA CYS A 5 -43.02 -18.95 7.96
C CYS A 5 -42.33 -19.43 9.25
N ASN A 6 -41.23 -18.79 9.64
CA ASN A 6 -40.42 -19.05 10.85
C ASN A 6 -39.93 -20.49 11.10
N LYS A 7 -40.20 -21.46 10.21
CA LYS A 7 -39.78 -22.86 10.39
C LYS A 7 -38.26 -23.00 10.52
N CYS A 8 -37.47 -22.32 9.69
CA CYS A 8 -36.01 -22.40 9.78
C CYS A 8 -35.47 -21.76 11.08
N ALA A 9 -36.12 -20.71 11.60
CA ALA A 9 -35.77 -20.07 12.86
C ALA A 9 -36.11 -20.96 14.06
N ARG A 10 -37.34 -21.51 14.10
CA ARG A 10 -37.80 -22.49 15.10
C ARG A 10 -36.90 -23.71 15.17
N GLU A 11 -36.52 -24.22 14.00
CA GLU A 11 -35.69 -25.42 13.89
C GLU A 11 -34.20 -25.14 14.03
N CYS A 12 -33.76 -23.88 14.21
CA CYS A 12 -32.35 -23.55 14.40
C CYS A 12 -31.88 -23.97 15.80
N PRO A 13 -31.03 -25.00 15.96
CA PRO A 13 -30.64 -25.48 17.28
C PRO A 13 -29.76 -24.49 18.06
N SER A 14 -29.06 -23.60 17.36
CA SER A 14 -28.25 -22.54 17.99
C SER A 14 -29.07 -21.27 18.26
N GLY A 15 -30.32 -21.18 17.79
CA GLY A 15 -31.09 -19.95 17.84
C GLY A 15 -30.45 -18.78 17.08
N ALA A 16 -29.64 -19.07 16.05
CA ALA A 16 -28.90 -18.06 15.29
C ALA A 16 -29.74 -17.38 14.19
N ILE A 17 -30.88 -17.97 13.82
CA ILE A 17 -31.73 -17.44 12.74
C ILE A 17 -32.84 -16.60 13.37
N THR A 18 -32.96 -15.37 12.89
CA THR A 18 -34.02 -14.45 13.32
C THR A 18 -35.40 -14.94 12.88
N SER A 19 -36.39 -14.84 13.77
CA SER A 19 -37.82 -14.95 13.46
C SER A 19 -38.48 -13.58 13.28
N GLY A 20 -37.68 -12.51 13.29
CA GLY A 20 -38.13 -11.13 13.14
C GLY A 20 -38.21 -10.66 11.69
N PRO A 21 -38.47 -9.35 11.49
CA PRO A 21 -38.52 -8.75 10.16
C PRO A 21 -37.14 -8.73 9.49
N LYS A 22 -37.14 -8.39 8.20
CA LYS A 22 -35.88 -8.00 7.54
C LYS A 22 -35.45 -6.63 8.06
N LEU A 23 -34.14 -6.49 8.23
CA LEU A 23 -33.52 -5.25 8.69
C LEU A 23 -32.41 -4.86 7.71
N MET A 24 -31.97 -3.61 7.81
CA MET A 24 -30.86 -3.10 7.00
C MET A 24 -29.53 -3.42 7.66
N PHE A 25 -28.63 -4.06 6.92
CA PHE A 25 -27.28 -4.41 7.36
C PHE A 25 -26.28 -4.05 6.27
N ASN A 26 -25.33 -3.15 6.56
CA ASN A 26 -24.33 -2.62 5.61
C ASN A 26 -24.95 -2.15 4.27
N GLY A 27 -26.12 -1.50 4.31
CA GLY A 27 -26.83 -1.00 3.11
C GLY A 27 -27.68 -2.03 2.37
N TYR A 28 -27.80 -3.27 2.86
CA TYR A 28 -28.62 -4.32 2.24
C TYR A 28 -29.80 -4.73 3.13
N GLU A 29 -30.96 -4.96 2.52
CA GLU A 29 -32.13 -5.56 3.18
C GLU A 29 -31.92 -7.07 3.35
N ILE A 30 -31.86 -7.56 4.60
CA ILE A 30 -31.52 -8.97 4.88
C ILE A 30 -32.13 -9.50 6.17
N TRP A 31 -32.38 -10.81 6.23
CA TRP A 31 -32.53 -11.55 7.49
C TRP A 31 -31.15 -11.95 8.02
N LYS A 32 -30.48 -11.04 8.73
CA LYS A 32 -29.12 -11.29 9.22
C LYS A 32 -29.15 -12.28 10.38
N SER A 33 -28.55 -13.46 10.17
CA SER A 33 -28.34 -14.46 11.22
C SER A 33 -27.14 -14.11 12.10
N ASP A 34 -27.18 -14.54 13.36
CA ASP A 34 -26.06 -14.48 14.31
C ASP A 34 -24.98 -15.50 13.90
N SER A 35 -24.01 -15.04 13.11
CA SER A 35 -22.93 -15.87 12.58
C SER A 35 -22.05 -16.42 13.71
N GLN A 36 -21.86 -15.68 14.80
CA GLN A 36 -21.13 -16.17 15.97
C GLN A 36 -21.84 -17.39 16.56
N LYS A 37 -23.11 -17.29 16.95
CA LYS A 37 -23.86 -18.43 17.51
C LYS A 37 -23.86 -19.65 16.60
N CYS A 38 -24.07 -19.43 15.29
CA CYS A 38 -24.05 -20.51 14.31
C CYS A 38 -22.67 -21.19 14.26
N THR A 39 -21.60 -20.40 14.26
CA THR A 39 -20.22 -20.90 14.18
C THR A 39 -19.82 -21.61 15.46
N THR A 40 -20.01 -20.98 16.62
CA THR A 40 -19.75 -21.58 17.94
C THR A 40 -20.44 -22.93 18.05
N TYR A 41 -21.74 -23.00 17.74
CA TYR A 41 -22.46 -24.27 17.75
C TYR A 41 -21.83 -25.32 16.82
N ARG A 42 -21.39 -24.95 15.61
CA ARG A 42 -20.78 -25.91 14.68
C ARG A 42 -19.41 -26.41 15.13
N VAL A 43 -18.63 -25.61 15.85
CA VAL A 43 -17.25 -25.94 16.21
C VAL A 43 -17.11 -26.52 17.63
N THR A 44 -18.03 -26.19 18.54
CA THR A 44 -17.97 -26.65 19.94
C THR A 44 -18.94 -27.78 20.26
N ASN A 45 -19.81 -28.18 19.32
CA ASN A 45 -20.74 -29.27 19.55
C ASN A 45 -20.03 -30.63 19.45
N LYS A 46 -19.87 -31.28 20.60
CA LYS A 46 -19.24 -32.60 20.72
C LYS A 46 -20.01 -33.73 20.04
N GLY A 47 -21.33 -33.57 19.85
CA GLY A 47 -22.17 -34.54 19.15
C GLY A 47 -22.12 -34.46 17.62
N GLY A 48 -21.26 -33.60 17.05
CA GLY A 48 -20.99 -33.53 15.61
C GLY A 48 -20.94 -32.11 15.04
N ALA A 49 -20.05 -31.93 14.05
CA ALA A 49 -19.65 -30.63 13.52
C ALA A 49 -20.33 -30.22 12.19
N MET A 50 -21.62 -30.51 11.98
CA MET A 50 -22.40 -29.87 10.90
C MET A 50 -23.89 -29.91 11.21
N CYS A 51 -24.57 -28.76 11.10
CA CYS A 51 -26.01 -28.67 11.33
C CYS A 51 -26.80 -28.76 10.00
N GLY A 52 -26.57 -27.83 9.05
CA GLY A 52 -27.27 -27.77 7.76
C GLY A 52 -28.81 -27.62 7.84
N ARG A 53 -29.37 -27.62 9.05
CA ARG A 53 -30.79 -27.72 9.36
C ARG A 53 -31.62 -26.64 8.68
N CYS A 54 -31.14 -25.41 8.69
CA CYS A 54 -31.82 -24.27 8.08
C CYS A 54 -32.09 -24.43 6.58
N MET A 55 -31.21 -25.11 5.85
CA MET A 55 -31.40 -25.39 4.42
C MET A 55 -32.30 -26.59 4.18
N LYS A 56 -32.35 -27.55 5.12
CA LYS A 56 -33.09 -28.81 4.99
C LYS A 56 -34.51 -28.75 5.55
N THR A 57 -34.78 -27.86 6.50
CA THR A 57 -36.13 -27.64 7.06
C THR A 57 -36.93 -26.60 6.29
N CYS A 58 -36.31 -25.87 5.37
CA CYS A 58 -37.00 -24.90 4.54
C CYS A 58 -37.96 -25.62 3.57
N PRO A 59 -39.29 -25.47 3.72
CA PRO A 59 -40.26 -26.11 2.81
C PRO A 59 -40.10 -25.64 1.36
N TRP A 60 -39.42 -24.51 1.18
CA TRP A 60 -39.28 -23.83 -0.11
C TRP A 60 -38.01 -24.26 -0.84
N ASN A 61 -37.11 -24.96 -0.16
CA ASN A 61 -35.88 -25.50 -0.72
C ASN A 61 -36.00 -26.98 -1.13
N LEU A 62 -37.23 -27.51 -1.21
CA LEU A 62 -37.48 -28.91 -1.60
C LEU A 62 -37.16 -29.17 -3.08
N GLU A 63 -36.42 -30.23 -3.37
CA GLU A 63 -36.03 -30.59 -4.74
C GLU A 63 -37.18 -31.31 -5.46
N GLY A 64 -38.15 -30.53 -5.96
CA GLY A 64 -39.14 -31.06 -6.89
C GLY A 64 -39.75 -29.95 -7.75
N ILE A 65 -39.74 -30.21 -9.06
CA ILE A 65 -40.08 -29.24 -10.10
C ILE A 65 -41.61 -29.19 -10.32
N PHE A 66 -42.32 -30.26 -9.98
CA PHE A 66 -43.75 -30.43 -10.32
C PHE A 66 -44.67 -30.52 -9.09
N ALA A 67 -44.35 -31.30 -8.06
CA ALA A 67 -45.23 -31.49 -6.91
C ALA A 67 -45.24 -30.28 -5.95
N GLU A 68 -44.11 -29.59 -5.83
CA GLU A 68 -43.87 -28.52 -4.86
C GLU A 68 -44.11 -27.13 -5.47
N LYS A 69 -44.20 -27.06 -6.80
CA LYS A 69 -44.39 -25.81 -7.56
C LYS A 69 -45.64 -25.03 -7.16
N PRO A 70 -46.84 -25.65 -6.98
CA PRO A 70 -48.03 -24.92 -6.54
C PRO A 70 -47.87 -24.34 -5.14
N PHE A 71 -47.24 -25.07 -4.22
CA PHE A 71 -47.01 -24.63 -2.86
C PHE A 71 -45.99 -23.49 -2.79
N ARG A 72 -44.92 -23.56 -3.57
CA ARG A 72 -43.95 -22.45 -3.74
C ARG A 72 -44.59 -21.21 -4.32
N TRP A 73 -45.42 -21.38 -5.36
CA TRP A 73 -46.16 -20.27 -5.95
C TRP A 73 -47.07 -19.60 -4.93
N ALA A 74 -47.85 -20.40 -4.18
CA ALA A 74 -48.74 -19.91 -3.13
C ALA A 74 -47.95 -19.21 -2.01
N ALA A 75 -46.82 -19.77 -1.60
CA ALA A 75 -45.91 -19.15 -0.66
C ALA A 75 -45.43 -17.75 -1.10
N MET A 76 -45.03 -17.59 -2.37
CA MET A 76 -44.52 -16.32 -2.90
C MET A 76 -45.61 -15.25 -3.08
N HIS A 77 -46.83 -15.66 -3.50
CA HIS A 77 -47.90 -14.73 -3.87
C HIS A 77 -48.92 -14.51 -2.75
N LEU A 78 -48.99 -15.40 -1.76
CA LEU A 78 -49.92 -15.35 -0.64
C LEU A 78 -49.16 -15.50 0.68
N PRO A 79 -48.45 -14.46 1.17
CA PRO A 79 -47.63 -14.54 2.38
C PRO A 79 -48.40 -14.99 3.63
N ALA A 80 -49.70 -14.66 3.71
CA ALA A 80 -50.58 -15.09 4.79
C ALA A 80 -50.80 -16.62 4.86
N ALA A 81 -50.57 -17.34 3.75
CA ALA A 81 -50.66 -18.80 3.72
C ALA A 81 -49.41 -19.48 4.30
N ALA A 82 -48.30 -18.77 4.45
CA ALA A 82 -47.01 -19.34 4.86
C ALA A 82 -47.04 -20.13 6.19
N PRO A 83 -47.71 -19.69 7.28
CA PRO A 83 -47.82 -20.47 8.50
C PRO A 83 -48.58 -21.79 8.31
N ALA A 84 -49.67 -21.76 7.54
CA ALA A 84 -50.50 -22.94 7.29
C ALA A 84 -49.74 -23.96 6.43
N LEU A 85 -49.04 -23.49 5.39
CA LEU A 85 -48.21 -24.34 4.55
C LEU A 85 -47.01 -24.93 5.32
N ALA A 86 -46.39 -24.18 6.23
CA ALA A 86 -45.33 -24.69 7.09
C ALA A 86 -45.82 -25.81 8.02
N ARG A 87 -47.03 -25.66 8.60
CA ARG A 87 -47.67 -26.72 9.41
C ARG A 87 -48.02 -27.96 8.59
N LEU A 88 -48.48 -27.78 7.35
CA LEU A 88 -48.70 -28.90 6.43
C LEU A 88 -47.40 -29.64 6.14
N ASP A 89 -46.32 -28.90 5.86
CA ASP A 89 -44.99 -29.46 5.62
C ASP A 89 -44.46 -30.24 6.85
N ASP A 90 -44.69 -29.73 8.07
CA ASP A 90 -44.40 -30.43 9.31
C ASP A 90 -45.17 -31.76 9.43
N ARG A 91 -46.48 -31.76 9.12
CA ARG A 91 -47.33 -32.97 9.15
C ARG A 91 -46.90 -34.03 8.13
N LEU A 92 -46.35 -33.60 7.00
CA LEU A 92 -45.80 -34.48 5.97
C LEU A 92 -44.41 -35.03 6.36
N GLY A 93 -43.84 -34.61 7.49
CA GLY A 93 -42.53 -35.07 7.97
C GLY A 93 -41.33 -34.44 7.24
N ASN A 94 -41.58 -33.45 6.37
CA ASN A 94 -40.53 -32.80 5.59
C ASN A 94 -39.59 -31.99 6.49
N GLY A 95 -38.28 -32.15 6.25
CA GLY A 95 -37.22 -31.53 7.05
C GLY A 95 -36.84 -32.31 8.32
N GLY A 96 -37.47 -33.46 8.57
CA GLY A 96 -37.07 -34.39 9.62
C GLY A 96 -35.72 -35.09 9.35
N LEU A 97 -35.26 -35.87 10.32
CA LEU A 97 -34.07 -36.71 10.16
C LEU A 97 -34.34 -37.78 9.08
N ASN A 98 -33.38 -37.96 8.18
CA ASN A 98 -33.45 -38.97 7.12
C ASN A 98 -32.25 -39.91 7.26
N ASP A 99 -32.44 -40.99 8.02
CA ASP A 99 -31.37 -41.96 8.29
C ASP A 99 -30.93 -42.71 7.02
N VAL A 100 -31.78 -42.83 5.99
CA VAL A 100 -31.42 -43.42 4.69
C VAL A 100 -30.35 -42.60 3.97
N LYS A 101 -30.31 -41.28 4.18
CA LYS A 101 -29.31 -40.38 3.59
C LYS A 101 -28.05 -40.22 4.45
N LYS A 102 -27.93 -40.94 5.57
CA LYS A 102 -26.71 -40.92 6.39
C LYS A 102 -25.61 -41.68 5.66
N TRP A 103 -24.54 -40.99 5.29
CA TRP A 103 -23.42 -41.55 4.52
C TRP A 103 -22.13 -41.70 5.35
N TRP A 104 -22.17 -41.42 6.65
CA TRP A 104 -21.02 -41.52 7.57
C TRP A 104 -21.33 -42.43 8.76
N TRP A 105 -20.28 -42.92 9.42
CA TRP A 105 -20.38 -43.61 10.70
C TRP A 105 -20.12 -42.64 11.86
N ASP A 106 -20.83 -42.81 12.97
CA ASP A 106 -20.59 -42.02 14.18
C ASP A 106 -19.41 -42.66 14.91
N ILE A 107 -18.18 -42.26 14.54
CA ILE A 107 -16.93 -42.74 15.13
C ILE A 107 -16.01 -41.58 15.48
N GLU A 108 -15.23 -41.70 16.55
CA GLU A 108 -14.15 -40.79 16.92
C GLU A 108 -12.82 -41.54 17.03
N VAL A 109 -11.72 -40.82 16.81
CA VAL A 109 -10.37 -41.31 17.11
C VAL A 109 -10.12 -41.10 18.61
N LYS A 110 -9.87 -42.18 19.33
CA LYS A 110 -9.51 -42.14 20.75
C LYS A 110 -8.01 -41.85 20.91
N GLU A 111 -7.58 -41.51 22.13
CA GLU A 111 -6.17 -41.18 22.43
C GLU A 111 -5.18 -42.30 22.05
N ASP A 112 -5.64 -43.56 22.05
CA ASP A 112 -4.87 -44.73 21.62
C ASP A 112 -4.82 -44.92 20.08
N GLY A 113 -5.36 -43.96 19.31
CA GLY A 113 -5.44 -44.00 17.85
C GLY A 113 -6.55 -44.89 17.29
N GLY A 114 -7.34 -45.56 18.15
CA GLY A 114 -8.42 -46.45 17.72
C GLY A 114 -9.71 -45.71 17.34
N TYR A 115 -10.38 -46.17 16.28
CA TYR A 115 -11.70 -45.69 15.88
C TYR A 115 -12.79 -46.42 16.69
N ARG A 116 -13.55 -45.69 17.50
CA ARG A 116 -14.64 -46.25 18.31
C ARG A 116 -15.85 -45.32 18.31
N ALA A 117 -16.97 -45.79 18.86
CA ALA A 117 -18.12 -44.94 19.09
C ALA A 117 -17.74 -43.68 19.90
N PRO A 118 -18.30 -42.51 19.56
CA PRO A 118 -18.01 -41.28 20.27
C PRO A 118 -18.43 -41.38 21.73
N ALA A 119 -17.70 -40.71 22.62
CA ALA A 119 -18.06 -40.68 24.04
C ALA A 119 -19.39 -39.92 24.27
N GLU A 120 -19.62 -38.89 23.47
CA GLU A 120 -20.85 -38.10 23.48
C GLU A 120 -21.82 -38.62 22.40
N PRO A 121 -23.13 -38.71 22.69
CA PRO A 121 -24.09 -39.19 21.71
C PRO A 121 -24.16 -38.23 20.51
N PRO A 122 -24.32 -38.76 19.28
CA PRO A 122 -24.53 -37.94 18.10
C PRO A 122 -25.73 -37.01 18.27
N ASN A 123 -25.59 -35.79 17.81
CA ASN A 123 -26.63 -34.78 17.91
C ASN A 123 -27.83 -35.12 17.00
N ARG A 124 -28.90 -35.66 17.59
CA ARG A 124 -30.11 -36.12 16.90
C ARG A 124 -31.35 -35.36 17.39
N ARG A 125 -31.48 -34.09 17.02
CA ARG A 125 -32.69 -33.28 17.31
C ARG A 125 -33.75 -33.50 16.24
N SER A 126 -34.94 -34.02 16.60
CA SER A 126 -36.12 -34.09 15.71
C SER A 126 -36.76 -32.70 15.50
N LEU A 127 -37.76 -32.59 14.62
CA LEU A 127 -38.52 -31.34 14.46
C LEU A 127 -39.23 -30.97 15.78
N GLN A 128 -39.36 -29.68 16.06
CA GLN A 128 -40.05 -29.16 17.24
C GLN A 128 -41.29 -28.37 16.79
N PRO A 129 -42.35 -29.05 16.29
CA PRO A 129 -43.51 -28.37 15.71
C PRO A 129 -44.27 -27.49 16.71
N ASP A 130 -44.22 -27.84 17.99
CA ASP A 130 -44.93 -27.15 19.08
C ASP A 130 -44.11 -26.01 19.72
N LEU A 131 -42.88 -25.75 19.26
CA LEU A 131 -42.06 -24.66 19.78
C LEU A 131 -42.62 -23.31 19.32
N ASP A 132 -43.12 -22.52 20.28
CA ASP A 132 -43.52 -21.13 20.07
C ASP A 132 -42.29 -20.20 20.15
N LEU A 133 -41.72 -19.86 18.99
CA LEU A 133 -40.57 -18.97 18.91
C LEU A 133 -41.04 -17.51 18.80
N LYS A 134 -40.73 -16.70 19.80
CA LYS A 134 -41.02 -15.26 19.80
C LYS A 134 -39.76 -14.47 19.48
N TYR A 135 -39.90 -13.51 18.56
CA TYR A 135 -38.78 -12.65 18.17
C TYR A 135 -38.22 -11.84 19.35
N ALA A 136 -39.09 -11.33 20.22
CA ALA A 136 -38.69 -10.56 21.40
C ALA A 136 -37.81 -11.34 22.39
N ASP A 137 -37.90 -12.67 22.38
CA ASP A 137 -37.13 -13.56 23.24
C ASP A 137 -35.76 -13.91 22.62
N GLN A 138 -35.50 -13.49 21.37
CA GLN A 138 -34.24 -13.77 20.69
C GLN A 138 -33.18 -12.68 20.97
N THR A 139 -32.09 -13.08 21.63
CA THR A 139 -30.87 -12.26 21.67
C THR A 139 -29.97 -12.60 20.48
N LEU A 140 -29.87 -11.71 19.51
CA LEU A 140 -29.07 -11.90 18.29
C LEU A 140 -27.95 -10.86 18.21
N ALA A 141 -26.83 -11.24 17.59
CA ALA A 141 -25.70 -10.35 17.33
C ALA A 141 -25.40 -10.25 15.83
N VAL A 142 -24.96 -9.07 15.37
CA VAL A 142 -24.40 -8.85 14.03
C VAL A 142 -23.07 -8.13 14.13
N TYR A 143 -22.23 -8.31 13.11
CA TYR A 143 -20.89 -7.73 13.05
C TYR A 143 -20.76 -6.89 11.78
N PRO A 144 -21.22 -5.63 11.78
CA PRO A 144 -21.04 -4.70 10.66
C PRO A 144 -19.55 -4.43 10.41
N ALA A 145 -19.22 -3.80 9.28
CA ALA A 145 -17.84 -3.56 8.89
C ALA A 145 -17.04 -2.75 9.93
N THR A 146 -17.72 -1.86 10.67
CA THR A 146 -17.13 -1.07 11.76
C THR A 146 -16.79 -1.89 13.01
N LEU A 147 -17.37 -3.08 13.16
CA LEU A 147 -17.05 -4.06 14.22
C LEU A 147 -16.20 -5.23 13.69
N ALA A 148 -15.74 -5.17 12.44
CA ALA A 148 -14.84 -6.19 11.90
C ALA A 148 -13.46 -6.09 12.57
N PRO A 149 -12.79 -7.21 12.84
CA PRO A 149 -11.43 -7.19 13.36
C PRO A 149 -10.47 -6.56 12.35
N HIS A 150 -9.36 -6.02 12.85
CA HIS A 150 -8.28 -5.52 12.00
C HIS A 150 -7.72 -6.64 11.09
N PRO A 151 -7.16 -6.33 9.91
CA PRO A 151 -6.69 -7.33 8.96
C PRO A 151 -5.37 -8.02 9.36
N TRP A 152 -4.76 -7.68 10.50
CA TRP A 152 -3.52 -8.32 10.96
C TRP A 152 -3.71 -9.81 11.29
N PRO A 153 -2.66 -10.65 11.12
CA PRO A 153 -2.71 -12.09 11.37
C PRO A 153 -2.62 -12.42 12.88
N TYR A 154 -3.47 -11.78 13.69
CA TYR A 154 -3.54 -11.99 15.13
C TYR A 154 -4.96 -12.37 15.55
N PRO A 155 -5.15 -13.34 16.46
CA PRO A 155 -6.48 -13.71 16.95
C PRO A 155 -7.15 -12.51 17.66
N PHE A 156 -8.25 -12.03 17.10
CA PHE A 156 -9.03 -10.94 17.70
C PHE A 156 -10.32 -11.48 18.32
N PRO A 157 -10.54 -11.32 19.64
CA PRO A 157 -11.76 -11.78 20.28
C PRO A 157 -12.96 -10.97 19.76
N MET A 158 -14.05 -11.65 19.38
CA MET A 158 -15.27 -10.96 18.97
C MET A 158 -15.96 -10.33 20.18
N ASP A 159 -16.28 -9.04 20.09
CA ASP A 159 -17.10 -8.34 21.07
C ASP A 159 -18.59 -8.66 20.82
N ARG A 160 -19.12 -9.59 21.62
CA ARG A 160 -20.51 -10.03 21.48
C ARG A 160 -21.51 -8.97 21.92
N GLU A 161 -21.22 -8.21 22.97
CA GLU A 161 -22.12 -7.18 23.49
C GLU A 161 -22.27 -6.04 22.48
N ALA A 162 -21.15 -5.61 21.88
CA ALA A 162 -21.19 -4.68 20.75
C ALA A 162 -21.99 -5.24 19.57
N GLY A 163 -21.86 -6.53 19.27
CA GLY A 163 -22.64 -7.18 18.21
C GLY A 163 -24.15 -7.25 18.50
N ILE A 164 -24.55 -7.45 19.77
CA ILE A 164 -25.95 -7.43 20.19
C ILE A 164 -26.52 -6.02 20.06
N ALA A 165 -25.79 -5.01 20.56
CA ALA A 165 -26.17 -3.61 20.41
C ALA A 165 -26.31 -3.22 18.94
N ALA A 166 -25.38 -3.68 18.08
CA ALA A 166 -25.45 -3.45 16.64
C ALA A 166 -26.68 -4.11 15.99
N TYR A 167 -27.09 -5.31 16.45
CA TYR A 167 -28.30 -5.96 15.94
C TYR A 167 -29.54 -5.13 16.31
N GLN A 168 -29.64 -4.69 17.56
CA GLN A 168 -30.75 -3.88 18.07
C GLN A 168 -30.84 -2.50 17.39
N ALA A 169 -29.70 -1.93 17.00
CA ALA A 169 -29.63 -0.65 16.29
C ALA A 169 -29.98 -0.75 14.80
N MET A 170 -30.13 -1.96 14.23
CA MET A 170 -30.53 -2.09 12.84
C MET A 170 -31.94 -1.52 12.61
N ILE A 171 -32.10 -0.82 11.50
CA ILE A 171 -33.35 -0.17 11.14
C ILE A 171 -34.11 -0.95 10.07
N THR A 172 -35.41 -0.66 9.94
CA THR A 172 -36.24 -1.24 8.87
C THR A 172 -35.87 -0.65 7.51
N PRO A 173 -36.19 -1.34 6.40
CA PRO A 173 -36.00 -0.79 5.06
C PRO A 173 -36.73 0.53 4.82
N ASP A 174 -37.91 0.72 5.44
CA ASP A 174 -38.69 1.94 5.31
C ASP A 174 -38.05 3.11 6.05
N GLU A 175 -37.55 2.90 7.27
CA GLU A 175 -36.81 3.94 7.99
C GLU A 175 -35.51 4.29 7.26
N TYR A 176 -34.81 3.30 6.71
CA TYR A 176 -33.60 3.53 5.91
C TYR A 176 -33.88 4.41 4.69
N LYS A 177 -34.97 4.13 3.94
CA LYS A 177 -35.41 4.98 2.82
C LYS A 177 -35.77 6.38 3.28
N ALA A 178 -36.45 6.51 4.42
CA ALA A 178 -36.84 7.80 4.98
C ALA A 178 -35.62 8.63 5.38
N ARG A 179 -34.61 8.02 6.02
CA ARG A 179 -33.32 8.65 6.35
C ARG A 179 -32.57 9.11 5.11
N LEU A 180 -32.49 8.27 4.07
CA LEU A 180 -31.87 8.65 2.80
C LEU A 180 -32.58 9.84 2.15
N ALA A 181 -33.92 9.88 2.16
CA ALA A 181 -34.69 10.99 1.62
C ALA A 181 -34.44 12.31 2.39
N ARG A 182 -34.05 12.23 3.66
CA ARG A 182 -33.65 13.38 4.50
C ARG A 182 -32.16 13.73 4.41
N GLY A 183 -31.35 12.95 3.68
CA GLY A 183 -29.90 13.13 3.61
C GLY A 183 -29.12 12.64 4.85
N GLU A 184 -29.76 11.87 5.73
CA GLU A 184 -29.17 11.38 6.98
C GLU A 184 -28.34 10.10 6.77
N THR A 185 -27.23 10.20 6.04
CA THR A 185 -26.44 9.03 5.60
C THR A 185 -25.49 8.45 6.65
N VAL A 186 -25.23 9.17 7.74
CA VAL A 186 -24.24 8.79 8.76
C VAL A 186 -24.59 7.42 9.37
N GLY A 187 -23.64 6.48 9.29
CA GLY A 187 -23.78 5.14 9.87
C GLY A 187 -24.81 4.23 9.18
N LEU A 188 -25.36 4.62 8.02
CA LEU A 188 -26.27 3.77 7.24
C LEU A 188 -25.54 2.65 6.48
N ALA A 189 -24.33 2.93 6.02
CA ALA A 189 -23.48 2.02 5.27
C ALA A 189 -22.03 2.13 5.74
N HIS A 190 -21.18 1.21 5.27
CA HIS A 190 -19.75 1.36 5.49
C HIS A 190 -19.26 2.63 4.80
N GLU A 191 -18.80 3.58 5.60
CA GLU A 191 -18.13 4.77 5.12
C GLU A 191 -16.66 4.40 4.86
N TYR A 192 -16.20 4.60 3.62
CA TYR A 192 -14.77 4.52 3.34
C TYR A 192 -14.09 5.68 4.07
N PRO A 193 -13.07 5.42 4.90
CA PRO A 193 -12.31 6.50 5.50
C PRO A 193 -11.70 7.37 4.41
N SER A 194 -11.66 8.69 4.65
CA SER A 194 -10.91 9.59 3.78
C SER A 194 -9.43 9.22 3.87
N PHE A 195 -8.83 8.86 2.74
CA PHE A 195 -7.39 8.65 2.62
C PHE A 195 -6.66 9.90 2.13
N ALA A 196 -7.29 11.09 2.22
CA ALA A 196 -6.67 12.34 1.78
C ALA A 196 -5.34 12.62 2.51
N ASP A 197 -5.25 12.21 3.78
CA ASP A 197 -4.04 12.36 4.61
C ASP A 197 -3.12 11.13 4.56
N ALA A 198 -3.40 10.15 3.69
CA ALA A 198 -2.53 9.00 3.55
C ALA A 198 -1.11 9.44 3.14
N PRO A 199 -0.06 8.77 3.65
CA PRO A 199 1.32 9.07 3.28
C PRO A 199 1.65 8.65 1.83
N VAL A 200 0.71 7.96 1.17
CA VAL A 200 0.86 7.43 -0.18
C VAL A 200 -0.22 7.97 -1.11
N ILE A 201 0.14 8.16 -2.36
CA ILE A 201 -0.76 8.50 -3.47
C ILE A 201 -1.17 7.19 -4.13
N GLU A 202 -2.48 6.98 -4.25
CA GLU A 202 -3.02 5.91 -5.08
C GLU A 202 -3.08 6.39 -6.53
N ALA A 203 -2.31 5.73 -7.39
CA ALA A 203 -2.22 6.08 -8.80
C ALA A 203 -2.56 4.88 -9.71
N ARG A 204 -2.70 5.18 -10.99
CA ARG A 204 -2.86 4.19 -12.07
C ARG A 204 -1.83 4.47 -13.15
N ILE A 205 -1.24 3.42 -13.70
CA ILE A 205 -0.36 3.54 -14.86
C ILE A 205 -1.20 3.93 -16.08
N SER A 206 -1.03 5.16 -16.58
CA SER A 206 -1.73 5.65 -17.77
C SER A 206 -0.97 5.32 -19.05
N LYS A 207 0.36 5.30 -18.99
CA LYS A 207 1.23 5.03 -20.14
C LYS A 207 2.42 4.16 -19.77
N VAL A 208 2.78 3.26 -20.68
CA VAL A 208 4.02 2.47 -20.65
C VAL A 208 4.63 2.54 -22.03
N GLU A 209 5.82 3.12 -22.14
CA GLU A 209 6.48 3.35 -23.43
C GLU A 209 7.93 2.86 -23.36
N ALA A 210 8.24 1.80 -24.11
CA ALA A 210 9.61 1.32 -24.26
C ALA A 210 10.38 2.29 -25.16
N MET A 211 11.31 3.05 -24.57
CA MET A 211 12.01 4.15 -25.24
C MET A 211 13.28 3.67 -25.95
N ALA A 212 14.02 2.79 -25.30
CA ALA A 212 15.30 2.27 -25.76
C ALA A 212 15.55 0.89 -25.15
N ASN A 213 16.63 0.21 -25.54
CA ASN A 213 16.96 -1.08 -24.96
C ASN A 213 17.20 -0.95 -23.45
N GLY A 214 16.30 -1.53 -22.66
CA GLY A 214 16.34 -1.50 -21.21
C GLY A 214 15.76 -0.23 -20.57
N VAL A 215 15.28 0.77 -21.32
CA VAL A 215 14.68 1.99 -20.75
C VAL A 215 13.20 2.08 -21.10
N THR A 216 12.35 2.17 -20.08
CA THR A 216 10.91 2.34 -20.24
C THR A 216 10.44 3.57 -19.48
N LYS A 217 9.64 4.40 -20.15
CA LYS A 217 8.96 5.57 -19.59
C LYS A 217 7.58 5.16 -19.10
N TYR A 218 7.22 5.62 -17.91
CA TYR A 218 5.93 5.36 -17.28
C TYR A 218 5.25 6.67 -16.93
N GLU A 219 3.94 6.73 -17.14
CA GLU A 219 3.10 7.83 -16.65
C GLU A 219 2.06 7.30 -15.66
N PHE A 220 1.78 8.11 -14.64
CA PHE A 220 0.84 7.81 -13.58
C PHE A 220 -0.19 8.92 -13.45
N THR A 221 -1.46 8.56 -13.46
CA THR A 221 -2.59 9.46 -13.16
C THR A 221 -3.20 9.12 -11.82
N ALA A 222 -3.90 10.06 -11.19
CA ALA A 222 -4.58 9.81 -9.93
C ALA A 222 -5.64 8.72 -10.11
N HIS A 223 -5.81 7.83 -9.13
CA HIS A 223 -6.75 6.71 -9.26
C HIS A 223 -8.21 7.16 -9.33
N ASP A 224 -8.53 8.28 -8.67
CA ASP A 224 -9.86 8.91 -8.62
C ASP A 224 -10.15 9.82 -9.83
N GLY A 225 -9.20 9.97 -10.75
CA GLY A 225 -9.32 10.85 -11.92
C GLY A 225 -9.02 12.33 -11.63
N GLY A 226 -8.59 12.68 -10.42
CA GLY A 226 -8.17 14.03 -10.06
C GLY A 226 -6.80 14.43 -10.61
N LEU A 227 -6.35 15.62 -10.23
CA LEU A 227 -4.99 16.08 -10.51
C LEU A 227 -4.00 15.48 -9.50
N MET A 228 -2.81 15.12 -9.99
CA MET A 228 -1.72 14.72 -9.13
C MET A 228 -1.30 15.88 -8.20
N PRO A 229 -0.76 15.61 -6.99
CA PRO A 229 -0.22 16.65 -6.13
C PRO A 229 0.88 17.49 -6.82
N PRO A 230 1.10 18.75 -6.41
CA PRO A 230 2.18 19.56 -6.95
C PRO A 230 3.55 18.97 -6.59
N TRP A 231 4.57 19.24 -7.42
CA TRP A 231 5.95 18.83 -7.21
C TRP A 231 6.91 19.85 -7.82
N THR A 232 8.18 19.79 -7.44
CA THR A 232 9.25 20.68 -7.95
C THR A 232 10.30 19.87 -8.71
N ALA A 233 10.93 20.48 -9.72
CA ALA A 233 11.97 19.83 -10.50
C ALA A 233 13.11 19.30 -9.60
N GLY A 234 13.60 18.10 -9.92
CA GLY A 234 14.55 17.36 -9.06
C GLY A 234 13.89 16.39 -8.08
N ALA A 235 12.56 16.42 -7.92
CA ALA A 235 11.87 15.46 -7.07
C ALA A 235 11.91 14.03 -7.63
N HIS A 236 11.81 13.06 -6.74
CA HIS A 236 11.61 11.64 -7.03
C HIS A 236 10.35 11.10 -6.36
N LEU A 237 9.93 9.92 -6.83
CA LEU A 237 8.83 9.16 -6.26
C LEU A 237 9.34 7.83 -5.73
N ASP A 238 8.80 7.39 -4.60
CA ASP A 238 8.95 6.02 -4.13
C ASP A 238 7.83 5.18 -4.69
N VAL A 239 8.21 4.18 -5.48
CA VAL A 239 7.26 3.33 -6.16
C VAL A 239 7.27 1.96 -5.50
N VAL A 240 6.12 1.56 -4.97
CA VAL A 240 5.90 0.18 -4.51
C VAL A 240 5.76 -0.72 -5.74
N VAL A 241 6.81 -1.45 -6.08
CA VAL A 241 6.81 -2.42 -7.19
C VAL A 241 6.13 -3.70 -6.74
N THR A 242 6.59 -4.28 -5.63
CA THR A 242 5.99 -5.38 -4.85
C THR A 242 6.26 -5.12 -3.36
N PRO A 243 5.64 -5.84 -2.40
CA PRO A 243 5.90 -5.63 -0.97
C PRO A 243 7.39 -5.64 -0.59
N GLU A 244 8.21 -6.39 -1.33
CA GLU A 244 9.67 -6.51 -1.12
C GLU A 244 10.47 -5.42 -1.85
N PHE A 245 9.87 -4.71 -2.80
CA PHE A 245 10.56 -3.77 -3.67
C PHE A 245 9.89 -2.38 -3.65
N LEU A 246 10.44 -1.50 -2.81
CA LEU A 246 10.24 -0.05 -2.87
C LEU A 246 11.45 0.59 -3.56
N ARG A 247 11.25 1.37 -4.64
CA ARG A 247 12.36 1.98 -5.41
C ARG A 247 12.08 3.43 -5.72
N GLN A 248 13.13 4.26 -5.66
CA GLN A 248 13.06 5.66 -6.07
C GLN A 248 13.25 5.79 -7.57
N TYR A 249 12.47 6.67 -8.18
CA TYR A 249 12.70 7.10 -9.55
C TYR A 249 12.51 8.60 -9.65
N SER A 250 13.52 9.31 -10.15
CA SER A 250 13.44 10.75 -10.40
C SER A 250 12.36 11.04 -11.43
N MET A 251 11.59 12.09 -11.15
CA MET A 251 10.52 12.54 -12.03
C MET A 251 11.12 13.24 -13.25
N SER A 252 10.55 12.94 -14.42
CA SER A 252 11.04 13.39 -15.73
C SER A 252 10.04 14.24 -16.51
N GLY A 253 8.84 14.44 -15.97
CA GLY A 253 7.79 15.24 -16.60
C GLY A 253 7.96 16.74 -16.39
N ASN A 254 7.00 17.51 -16.88
CA ASN A 254 6.89 18.94 -16.60
C ASN A 254 6.25 19.17 -15.22
N PRO A 255 6.91 19.83 -14.24
CA PRO A 255 6.32 20.11 -12.92
C PRO A 255 5.02 20.92 -12.94
N ALA A 256 4.78 21.70 -14.00
CA ALA A 256 3.54 22.46 -14.17
C ALA A 256 2.37 21.60 -14.66
N ASP A 257 2.64 20.42 -15.23
CA ASP A 257 1.61 19.47 -15.63
C ASP A 257 1.25 18.56 -14.47
N ARG A 258 0.01 18.72 -13.97
CA ARG A 258 -0.54 17.92 -12.87
C ARG A 258 -1.46 16.81 -13.35
N SER A 259 -1.62 16.63 -14.66
CA SER A 259 -2.45 15.57 -15.22
C SER A 259 -1.80 14.19 -15.03
N ALA A 260 -0.47 14.12 -15.04
CA ALA A 260 0.27 12.89 -14.80
C ALA A 260 1.65 13.15 -14.18
N TYR A 261 2.13 12.19 -13.39
CA TYR A 261 3.54 12.07 -13.06
C TYR A 261 4.25 11.18 -14.09
N GLN A 262 5.52 11.47 -14.38
CA GLN A 262 6.31 10.71 -15.35
C GLN A 262 7.67 10.31 -14.78
N ILE A 263 8.07 9.05 -14.97
CA ILE A 263 9.39 8.53 -14.61
C ILE A 263 10.02 7.76 -15.78
N GLY A 264 11.35 7.67 -15.78
CA GLY A 264 12.11 6.78 -16.65
C GLY A 264 12.80 5.70 -15.83
N VAL A 265 12.69 4.44 -16.25
CA VAL A 265 13.26 3.30 -15.52
C VAL A 265 14.21 2.52 -16.42
N LEU A 266 15.48 2.48 -16.02
CA LEU A 266 16.48 1.56 -16.58
C LEU A 266 16.33 0.17 -15.95
N ARG A 267 16.31 -0.88 -16.78
CA ARG A 267 16.31 -2.28 -16.35
C ARG A 267 17.73 -2.69 -16.01
N GLU A 268 17.92 -3.12 -14.77
CA GLU A 268 19.20 -3.67 -14.30
C GLU A 268 19.06 -5.17 -14.08
N ASP A 269 19.61 -5.95 -15.02
CA ASP A 269 19.49 -7.41 -14.98
C ASP A 269 20.35 -8.07 -13.87
N ALA A 270 21.42 -7.40 -13.43
CA ALA A 270 22.30 -7.83 -12.33
C ALA A 270 22.00 -7.12 -10.99
N GLY A 271 20.98 -6.25 -10.94
CA GLY A 271 20.62 -5.52 -9.74
C GLY A 271 19.81 -6.34 -8.73
N ARG A 272 19.29 -5.69 -7.69
CA ARG A 272 18.46 -6.31 -6.62
C ARG A 272 17.09 -6.84 -7.09
N GLY A 273 16.80 -6.85 -8.39
CA GLY A 273 15.55 -7.38 -8.98
C GLY A 273 14.38 -6.38 -9.11
N GLY A 274 14.42 -5.23 -8.42
CA GLY A 274 13.31 -4.25 -8.43
C GLY A 274 12.96 -3.68 -9.81
N SER A 275 13.94 -3.20 -10.57
CA SER A 275 13.70 -2.64 -11.92
C SER A 275 13.27 -3.72 -12.92
N LYS A 276 13.84 -4.92 -12.84
CA LYS A 276 13.42 -6.09 -13.64
C LYS A 276 11.97 -6.48 -13.35
N MET A 277 11.57 -6.49 -12.08
CA MET A 277 10.19 -6.78 -11.68
C MET A 277 9.24 -5.69 -12.18
N LEU A 278 9.60 -4.40 -12.03
CA LEU A 278 8.82 -3.27 -12.52
C LEU A 278 8.56 -3.42 -14.02
N HIS A 279 9.61 -3.60 -14.83
CA HIS A 279 9.50 -3.81 -16.28
C HIS A 279 8.61 -5.00 -16.68
N ARG A 280 8.48 -6.01 -15.82
CA ARG A 280 7.65 -7.19 -16.09
C ARG A 280 6.17 -6.98 -15.76
N ILE A 281 5.86 -6.24 -14.69
CA ILE A 281 4.51 -6.22 -14.11
C ILE A 281 3.78 -4.88 -14.25
N PHE A 282 4.48 -3.81 -14.63
CA PHE A 282 3.90 -2.49 -14.81
C PHE A 282 3.30 -2.40 -16.22
N THR A 283 1.99 -2.58 -16.29
CA THR A 283 1.19 -2.49 -17.52
C THR A 283 0.16 -1.37 -17.38
N PRO A 284 -0.32 -0.77 -18.50
CA PRO A 284 -1.37 0.23 -18.46
C PRO A 284 -2.60 -0.26 -17.66
N GLY A 285 -3.22 0.64 -16.92
CA GLY A 285 -4.39 0.36 -16.09
C GLY A 285 -4.08 -0.21 -14.69
N ARG A 286 -2.85 -0.67 -14.44
CA ARG A 286 -2.44 -1.21 -13.12
C ARG A 286 -2.53 -0.13 -12.04
N ARG A 287 -3.09 -0.48 -10.89
CA ARG A 287 -3.05 0.33 -9.65
C ARG A 287 -1.65 0.25 -9.02
N VAL A 288 -1.10 1.39 -8.64
CA VAL A 288 0.23 1.53 -8.03
C VAL A 288 0.14 2.49 -6.85
N PHE A 289 0.94 2.26 -5.81
CA PHE A 289 1.09 3.19 -4.71
C PHE A 289 2.43 3.90 -4.82
N LEU A 290 2.36 5.22 -4.71
CA LEU A 290 3.50 6.13 -4.82
C LEU A 290 3.67 6.88 -3.50
N SER A 291 4.88 7.27 -3.11
CA SER A 291 5.02 8.33 -2.10
C SER A 291 4.47 9.66 -2.62
N LYS A 292 4.28 10.61 -1.71
CA LYS A 292 4.31 12.03 -2.12
C LYS A 292 5.68 12.35 -2.75
N PRO A 293 5.77 13.33 -3.68
CA PRO A 293 7.05 13.76 -4.25
C PRO A 293 8.03 14.19 -3.16
N ILE A 294 9.27 13.72 -3.23
CA ILE A 294 10.35 14.08 -2.30
C ILE A 294 11.45 14.74 -3.12
N ASN A 295 11.94 15.90 -2.69
CA ASN A 295 13.01 16.61 -3.38
C ASN A 295 14.24 16.76 -2.48
N HIS A 296 15.37 16.24 -2.95
CA HIS A 296 16.69 16.40 -2.34
C HIS A 296 17.71 16.97 -3.33
N PHE A 297 17.26 17.30 -4.55
CA PHE A 297 18.08 17.79 -5.64
C PHE A 297 17.43 19.06 -6.17
N GLU A 298 17.44 20.11 -5.36
CA GLU A 298 16.71 21.33 -5.65
C GLU A 298 17.40 22.20 -6.70
N LEU A 299 16.60 22.85 -7.55
CA LEU A 299 17.10 23.79 -8.54
C LEU A 299 17.28 25.17 -7.91
N ASP A 300 18.45 25.77 -8.09
CA ASP A 300 18.67 27.19 -7.82
C ASP A 300 18.07 28.02 -8.96
N GLU A 301 16.85 28.51 -8.74
CA GLU A 301 16.12 29.32 -9.72
C GLU A 301 16.68 30.76 -9.85
N THR A 302 17.66 31.13 -9.02
CA THR A 302 18.32 32.45 -9.07
C THR A 302 19.61 32.44 -9.89
N ALA A 303 20.05 31.27 -10.35
CA ALA A 303 21.22 31.11 -11.21
C ALA A 303 21.09 31.93 -12.51
N SER A 304 22.17 32.58 -12.91
CA SER A 304 22.22 33.34 -14.17
C SER A 304 22.39 32.43 -15.39
N LYS A 305 22.99 31.24 -15.20
CA LYS A 305 23.04 30.17 -16.19
C LYS A 305 23.14 28.80 -15.52
N THR A 306 22.47 27.79 -16.07
CA THR A 306 22.52 26.42 -15.55
C THR A 306 22.98 25.43 -16.60
N PHE A 307 23.98 24.61 -16.26
CA PHE A 307 24.43 23.47 -17.07
C PHE A 307 23.82 22.18 -16.51
N LEU A 308 23.04 21.48 -17.32
CA LEU A 308 22.37 20.24 -16.96
C LEU A 308 23.08 19.05 -17.62
N MET A 309 23.76 18.24 -16.83
CA MET A 309 24.66 17.18 -17.30
C MET A 309 24.08 15.80 -16.99
N GLY A 310 23.39 15.20 -17.97
CA GLY A 310 22.74 13.90 -17.82
C GLY A 310 23.56 12.76 -18.42
N GLY A 311 23.89 11.74 -17.63
CA GLY A 311 24.54 10.51 -18.07
C GLY A 311 23.58 9.31 -18.04
N GLY A 312 23.30 8.70 -19.20
CA GLY A 312 22.43 7.52 -19.28
C GLY A 312 21.01 7.78 -18.76
N ILE A 313 20.55 7.05 -17.74
CA ILE A 313 19.22 7.28 -17.15
C ILE A 313 19.19 8.52 -16.24
N GLY A 314 20.34 9.06 -15.83
CA GLY A 314 20.44 10.32 -15.06
C GLY A 314 19.96 11.56 -15.82
N ILE A 315 19.52 11.40 -17.07
CA ILE A 315 18.81 12.42 -17.84
C ILE A 315 17.45 12.81 -17.24
N THR A 316 16.82 11.93 -16.46
CA THR A 316 15.46 12.14 -15.94
C THR A 316 15.29 13.41 -15.08
N PRO A 317 16.09 13.68 -14.02
CA PRO A 317 15.99 14.93 -13.28
C PRO A 317 16.38 16.15 -14.13
N MET A 318 17.31 15.98 -15.09
CA MET A 318 17.73 17.06 -15.99
C MET A 318 16.58 17.54 -16.89
N ILE A 319 15.72 16.62 -17.37
CA ILE A 319 14.52 16.98 -18.14
C ILE A 319 13.56 17.82 -17.30
N ALA A 320 13.33 17.44 -16.04
CA ALA A 320 12.47 18.21 -15.13
C ALA A 320 13.03 19.62 -14.88
N PHE A 321 14.36 19.76 -14.70
CA PHE A 321 15.00 21.07 -14.60
C PHE A 321 14.87 21.89 -15.88
N ALA A 322 15.08 21.28 -17.05
CA ALA A 322 14.93 21.96 -18.34
C ALA A 322 13.50 22.50 -18.55
N HIS A 323 12.47 21.73 -18.17
CA HIS A 323 11.09 22.22 -18.16
C HIS A 323 10.93 23.45 -17.27
N ARG A 324 11.46 23.41 -16.04
CA ARG A 324 11.34 24.53 -15.09
C ARG A 324 12.08 25.77 -15.56
N LEU A 325 13.33 25.63 -15.99
CA LEU A 325 14.16 26.74 -16.48
C LEU A 325 13.57 27.35 -17.76
N HIS A 326 13.02 26.53 -18.66
CA HIS A 326 12.31 27.03 -19.83
C HIS A 326 11.07 27.85 -19.47
N ALA A 327 10.26 27.37 -18.51
CA ALA A 327 9.09 28.10 -18.03
C ALA A 327 9.45 29.43 -17.36
N LEU A 328 10.63 29.52 -16.74
CA LEU A 328 11.19 30.75 -16.16
C LEU A 328 11.83 31.69 -17.19
N GLY A 329 12.10 31.21 -18.41
CA GLY A 329 12.90 31.94 -19.40
C GLY A 329 14.39 32.03 -19.02
N ALA A 330 14.87 31.18 -18.11
CA ALA A 330 16.25 31.18 -17.63
C ALA A 330 17.23 30.64 -18.68
N GLU A 331 18.50 31.04 -18.60
CA GLU A 331 19.54 30.53 -19.49
C GLU A 331 20.02 29.15 -19.03
N PHE A 332 19.95 28.16 -19.92
CA PHE A 332 20.49 26.83 -19.64
C PHE A 332 20.94 26.09 -20.91
N GLU A 333 21.77 25.07 -20.70
CA GLU A 333 22.19 24.08 -21.69
C GLU A 333 22.02 22.68 -21.07
N LEU A 334 21.50 21.73 -21.84
CA LEU A 334 21.32 20.35 -21.42
C LEU A 334 22.20 19.44 -22.26
N HIS A 335 23.19 18.83 -21.62
CA HIS A 335 24.12 17.89 -22.23
C HIS A 335 23.74 16.47 -21.87
N TYR A 336 23.28 15.70 -22.86
CA TYR A 336 22.90 14.31 -22.67
C TYR A 336 23.98 13.37 -23.23
N SER A 337 24.61 12.60 -22.34
CA SER A 337 25.67 11.66 -22.67
C SER A 337 25.21 10.22 -22.52
N ALA A 338 25.47 9.38 -23.53
CA ALA A 338 25.20 7.94 -23.47
C ALA A 338 26.30 7.12 -24.15
N SER A 339 26.48 5.88 -23.69
CA SER A 339 27.48 4.96 -24.26
C SER A 339 27.07 4.45 -25.65
N ARG A 340 25.77 4.29 -25.88
CA ARG A 340 25.21 3.83 -27.16
C ARG A 340 23.90 4.54 -27.46
N LYS A 341 23.64 4.78 -28.74
CA LYS A 341 22.37 5.37 -29.19
C LYS A 341 21.16 4.48 -28.85
N ASP A 342 21.30 3.17 -29.04
CA ASP A 342 20.22 2.18 -28.85
C ASP A 342 19.80 1.98 -27.38
N GLY A 343 20.59 2.46 -26.42
CA GLY A 343 20.33 2.43 -24.99
C GLY A 343 20.02 3.80 -24.38
N ALA A 344 20.00 4.85 -25.21
CA ALA A 344 19.69 6.21 -24.78
C ALA A 344 18.17 6.43 -24.84
N GLY A 345 17.50 6.49 -23.69
CA GLY A 345 16.09 6.86 -23.61
C GLY A 345 15.85 8.33 -23.95
N TYR A 346 14.59 8.71 -24.14
CA TYR A 346 14.15 10.10 -24.33
C TYR A 346 14.70 10.85 -25.57
N LEU A 347 15.44 10.21 -26.48
CA LEU A 347 15.99 10.93 -27.66
C LEU A 347 14.89 11.61 -28.51
N ASP A 348 13.81 10.88 -28.80
CA ASP A 348 12.68 11.41 -29.58
C ASP A 348 11.88 12.46 -28.77
N ASP A 349 11.71 12.22 -27.46
CA ASP A 349 11.06 13.17 -26.55
C ASP A 349 11.82 14.51 -26.52
N LEU A 350 13.14 14.47 -26.30
CA LEU A 350 14.00 15.66 -26.22
C LEU A 350 13.97 16.48 -27.51
N ALA A 351 13.93 15.81 -28.67
CA ALA A 351 13.85 16.48 -29.97
C ALA A 351 12.50 17.18 -30.19
N ALA A 352 11.44 16.74 -29.52
CA ALA A 352 10.10 17.33 -29.61
C ALA A 352 9.84 18.45 -28.59
N MET A 353 10.76 18.69 -27.64
CA MET A 353 10.55 19.69 -26.60
C MET A 353 10.64 21.12 -27.15
N PRO A 354 9.87 22.08 -26.59
CA PRO A 354 9.99 23.50 -26.94
C PRO A 354 11.40 24.09 -26.74
N TRP A 355 12.20 23.45 -25.89
CA TRP A 355 13.58 23.81 -25.59
C TRP A 355 14.61 22.86 -26.24
N ALA A 356 14.23 22.09 -27.26
CA ALA A 356 15.12 21.17 -27.98
C ALA A 356 16.40 21.85 -28.51
N GLY A 357 16.33 23.15 -28.86
CA GLY A 357 17.50 23.94 -29.28
C GLY A 357 18.58 24.14 -28.20
N ARG A 358 18.31 23.80 -26.94
CA ARG A 358 19.27 23.83 -25.82
C ARG A 358 19.86 22.45 -25.50
N VAL A 359 19.53 21.42 -26.29
CA VAL A 359 19.96 20.04 -26.06
C VAL A 359 21.20 19.70 -26.89
N HIS A 360 22.22 19.18 -26.23
CA HIS A 360 23.48 18.75 -26.83
C HIS A 360 23.69 17.25 -26.57
N LEU A 361 23.69 16.45 -27.65
CA LEU A 361 23.81 14.99 -27.56
C LEU A 361 25.26 14.51 -27.73
N HIS A 362 25.70 13.64 -26.82
CA HIS A 362 27.05 13.08 -26.78
C HIS A 362 26.98 11.54 -26.77
N LEU A 363 26.90 10.95 -27.96
CA LEU A 363 26.73 9.50 -28.15
C LEU A 363 28.07 8.83 -28.45
N SER A 364 28.45 7.92 -27.56
CA SER A 364 29.81 7.43 -27.52
C SER A 364 30.19 6.49 -28.64
N ASP A 365 29.24 5.65 -29.05
CA ASP A 365 29.30 4.75 -30.19
C ASP A 365 29.25 5.47 -31.55
N GLN A 366 28.84 6.75 -31.56
CA GLN A 366 28.87 7.62 -32.74
C GLN A 366 30.13 8.50 -32.78
N GLY A 367 31.12 8.23 -31.91
CA GLY A 367 32.37 9.00 -31.86
C GLY A 367 32.26 10.38 -31.22
N SER A 368 31.13 10.69 -30.55
CA SER A 368 30.93 11.96 -29.84
C SER A 368 31.19 11.81 -28.33
N ARG A 369 31.76 12.86 -27.71
CA ARG A 369 31.94 13.02 -26.27
C ARG A 369 31.81 14.49 -25.93
N ALA A 370 31.27 14.80 -24.75
CA ALA A 370 31.32 16.14 -24.20
C ALA A 370 32.76 16.44 -23.78
N ASP A 371 33.36 17.47 -24.38
CA ASP A 371 34.57 18.09 -23.84
C ASP A 371 34.17 18.94 -22.64
N LEU A 372 34.24 18.35 -21.45
CA LEU A 372 33.72 18.96 -20.22
C LEU A 372 34.46 20.24 -19.83
N ASP A 373 35.77 20.30 -20.08
CA ASP A 373 36.57 21.50 -19.80
C ASP A 373 36.19 22.63 -20.76
N ALA A 374 35.93 22.33 -22.03
CA ALA A 374 35.46 23.32 -22.99
C ALA A 374 34.01 23.77 -22.70
N VAL A 375 33.11 22.85 -22.38
CA VAL A 375 31.69 23.14 -22.08
C VAL A 375 31.54 24.02 -20.85
N LEU A 376 32.32 23.73 -19.80
CA LEU A 376 32.24 24.45 -18.52
C LEU A 376 33.25 25.60 -18.43
N ALA A 377 33.92 25.97 -19.53
CA ALA A 377 34.93 27.02 -19.51
C ALA A 377 34.36 28.40 -19.16
N GLY A 378 35.18 29.23 -18.53
CA GLY A 378 34.89 30.66 -18.38
C GLY A 378 33.79 30.96 -17.36
N TYR A 379 33.79 30.24 -16.22
CA TYR A 379 32.89 30.45 -15.11
C TYR A 379 32.61 31.93 -14.81
N ARG A 380 31.34 32.25 -14.55
CA ARG A 380 30.89 33.56 -14.09
C ARG A 380 30.05 33.39 -12.82
N PRO A 381 30.07 34.37 -11.89
CA PRO A 381 29.20 34.33 -10.73
C PRO A 381 27.73 34.07 -11.10
N GLY A 382 27.11 33.11 -10.39
CA GLY A 382 25.74 32.66 -10.64
C GLY A 382 25.61 31.56 -11.69
N TRP A 383 26.69 31.03 -12.25
CA TRP A 383 26.64 29.83 -13.08
C TRP A 383 26.62 28.57 -12.21
N HIS A 384 25.67 27.67 -12.47
CA HIS A 384 25.51 26.42 -11.73
C HIS A 384 25.64 25.21 -12.66
N VAL A 385 26.18 24.11 -12.15
CA VAL A 385 26.22 22.81 -12.86
C VAL A 385 25.50 21.76 -12.02
N TYR A 386 24.61 21.03 -12.68
CA TYR A 386 23.87 19.90 -12.13
C TYR A 386 24.25 18.64 -12.89
N THR A 387 24.57 17.56 -12.18
CA THR A 387 24.93 16.29 -12.82
C THR A 387 24.24 15.09 -12.19
N CYS A 388 23.82 14.14 -13.04
CA CYS A 388 23.30 12.86 -12.59
C CYS A 388 23.64 11.78 -13.63
N GLY A 389 24.10 10.63 -13.18
CA GLY A 389 24.47 9.52 -14.05
C GLY A 389 25.39 8.50 -13.37
N PRO A 390 26.13 7.69 -14.15
CA PRO A 390 27.16 6.81 -13.59
C PRO A 390 28.23 7.61 -12.82
N ASP A 391 28.77 7.03 -11.75
CA ASP A 391 29.75 7.68 -10.87
C ASP A 391 30.92 8.33 -11.63
N ARG A 392 31.59 7.56 -12.51
CA ARG A 392 32.69 8.08 -13.35
C ARG A 392 32.31 9.30 -14.20
N TYR A 393 31.07 9.36 -14.68
CA TYR A 393 30.58 10.50 -15.45
C TYR A 393 30.39 11.73 -14.56
N MET A 394 29.71 11.56 -13.42
CA MET A 394 29.48 12.66 -12.49
C MET A 394 30.78 13.22 -11.93
N THR A 395 31.71 12.35 -11.53
CA THR A 395 33.05 12.74 -11.05
C THR A 395 33.77 13.57 -12.11
N GLY A 396 33.76 13.14 -13.38
CA GLY A 396 34.38 13.92 -14.47
C GLY A 396 33.77 15.32 -14.65
N VAL A 397 32.44 15.45 -14.54
CA VAL A 397 31.74 16.76 -14.61
C VAL A 397 32.15 17.67 -13.44
N ILE A 398 32.15 17.14 -12.22
CA ILE A 398 32.46 17.92 -11.01
C ILE A 398 33.94 18.34 -11.01
N GLU A 399 34.85 17.46 -11.40
CA GLU A 399 36.27 17.79 -11.51
C GLU A 399 36.52 18.86 -12.59
N ALA A 400 35.86 18.75 -13.75
CA ALA A 400 35.94 19.78 -14.79
C ALA A 400 35.41 21.12 -14.28
N ALA A 401 34.22 21.16 -13.67
CA ALA A 401 33.67 22.38 -13.07
C ALA A 401 34.64 23.00 -12.05
N THR A 402 35.28 22.16 -11.23
CA THR A 402 36.29 22.59 -10.25
C THR A 402 37.49 23.24 -10.93
N ARG A 403 38.03 22.61 -11.98
CA ARG A 403 39.15 23.17 -12.77
C ARG A 403 38.79 24.50 -13.42
N GLN A 404 37.54 24.65 -13.84
CA GLN A 404 37.03 25.88 -14.47
C GLN A 404 36.60 26.96 -13.47
N GLY A 405 36.74 26.72 -12.16
CA GLY A 405 36.54 27.73 -11.12
C GLY A 405 35.14 27.81 -10.52
N TYR A 406 34.28 26.81 -10.76
CA TYR A 406 32.97 26.76 -10.11
C TYR A 406 33.16 26.51 -8.60
N PRO A 407 32.53 27.33 -7.73
CA PRO A 407 32.59 27.11 -6.30
C PRO A 407 31.72 25.89 -5.91
N GLU A 408 31.80 25.46 -4.65
CA GLU A 408 31.11 24.24 -4.19
C GLU A 408 29.59 24.35 -4.25
N GLU A 409 29.05 25.47 -3.83
CA GLU A 409 27.63 25.80 -3.85
C GLU A 409 27.03 25.85 -5.27
N ALA A 410 27.88 25.93 -6.30
CA ALA A 410 27.47 25.92 -7.70
C ALA A 410 27.56 24.53 -8.35
N ARG A 411 27.99 23.50 -7.61
CA ARG A 411 28.23 22.13 -8.10
C ARG A 411 27.26 21.17 -7.41
N HIS A 412 26.26 20.71 -8.16
CA HIS A 412 25.15 19.91 -7.66
C HIS A 412 25.15 18.51 -8.29
N LEU A 413 24.94 17.46 -7.49
CA LEU A 413 24.88 16.09 -8.00
C LEU A 413 23.89 15.21 -7.23
N GLU A 414 23.34 14.20 -7.92
CA GLU A 414 22.43 13.19 -7.34
C GLU A 414 22.89 11.77 -7.71
N TYR A 415 23.01 10.90 -6.71
CA TYR A 415 23.38 9.49 -6.90
C TYR A 415 22.15 8.58 -6.98
N PHE A 416 22.08 7.74 -8.02
CA PHE A 416 21.07 6.67 -8.12
C PHE A 416 21.52 5.35 -7.49
N SER A 417 22.82 5.18 -7.31
CA SER A 417 23.44 4.02 -6.69
C SER A 417 24.54 4.49 -5.78
N VAL A 418 24.81 3.73 -4.71
CA VAL A 418 25.90 4.02 -3.81
C VAL A 418 27.21 4.00 -4.61
N PRO A 419 28.01 5.08 -4.59
CA PRO A 419 29.30 5.09 -5.26
C PRO A 419 30.26 4.12 -4.55
N GLU A 420 31.38 3.81 -5.21
CA GLU A 420 32.43 2.99 -4.59
C GLU A 420 32.99 3.71 -3.36
N GLN A 421 32.99 3.03 -2.23
CA GLN A 421 33.38 3.61 -0.94
C GLN A 421 34.78 3.16 -0.54
N PRO A 422 35.53 4.00 0.19
CA PRO A 422 36.76 3.55 0.84
C PRO A 422 36.45 2.46 1.88
N GLU A 423 37.43 1.61 2.19
CA GLU A 423 37.31 0.69 3.33
C GLU A 423 37.26 1.50 4.63
N TYR A 424 36.10 1.50 5.28
CA TYR A 424 35.92 2.10 6.58
C TYR A 424 36.24 1.12 7.71
N VAL A 425 36.89 1.61 8.77
CA VAL A 425 37.02 0.88 10.02
C VAL A 425 35.91 1.34 10.98
N ASN A 426 35.10 0.41 11.48
CA ASN A 426 34.05 0.73 12.44
C ASN A 426 34.57 0.61 13.87
N HIS A 427 34.37 1.68 14.64
CA HIS A 427 34.60 1.71 16.09
C HIS A 427 33.27 1.74 16.83
N PRO A 428 33.19 1.17 18.05
CA PRO A 428 32.02 1.31 18.91
C PRO A 428 31.92 2.73 19.46
N PHE A 429 30.71 3.22 19.65
CA PHE A 429 30.46 4.58 20.16
C PHE A 429 29.12 4.64 20.89
N SER A 430 28.76 5.79 21.46
CA SER A 430 27.46 5.99 22.12
C SER A 430 26.62 7.07 21.45
N ILE A 431 25.30 6.89 21.47
CA ILE A 431 24.34 7.94 21.11
C ILE A 431 23.56 8.37 22.35
N SER A 432 23.45 9.68 22.56
CA SER A 432 22.61 10.31 23.57
C SER A 432 21.37 10.90 22.89
N LEU A 433 20.19 10.66 23.44
CA LEU A 433 18.92 11.16 22.89
C LEU A 433 18.46 12.34 23.74
N ALA A 434 18.50 13.55 23.16
CA ALA A 434 18.33 14.79 23.90
C ALA A 434 16.95 14.92 24.57
N ARG A 435 15.89 14.40 23.96
CA ARG A 435 14.52 14.53 24.49
C ARG A 435 14.19 13.45 25.50
N SER A 436 14.67 12.23 25.28
CA SER A 436 14.40 11.11 26.20
C SER A 436 15.44 10.95 27.31
N GLY A 437 16.60 11.61 27.22
CA GLY A 437 17.72 11.47 28.15
C GLY A 437 18.36 10.08 28.17
N ARG A 438 18.11 9.24 27.15
CA ARG A 438 18.63 7.87 27.07
C ARG A 438 19.98 7.88 26.37
N THR A 439 20.89 7.03 26.83
CA THR A 439 22.16 6.75 26.14
C THR A 439 22.18 5.31 25.70
N LEU A 440 22.47 5.07 24.42
CA LEU A 440 22.54 3.75 23.81
C LEU A 440 23.92 3.52 23.22
N ALA A 441 24.45 2.30 23.40
CA ALA A 441 25.71 1.89 22.78
C ALA A 441 25.47 1.43 21.34
N VAL A 442 26.28 1.91 20.41
CA VAL A 442 26.29 1.50 19.01
C VAL A 442 27.52 0.62 18.76
N PRO A 443 27.35 -0.71 18.59
CA PRO A 443 28.47 -1.61 18.34
C PRO A 443 29.03 -1.45 16.91
N VAL A 444 30.16 -2.10 16.63
CA VAL A 444 30.87 -2.01 15.34
C VAL A 444 30.08 -2.55 14.15
N ASP A 445 29.18 -3.49 14.40
CA ASP A 445 28.41 -4.26 13.41
C ASP A 445 26.99 -3.71 13.16
N LYS A 446 26.59 -2.64 13.86
CA LYS A 446 25.25 -2.04 13.72
C LYS A 446 25.31 -0.56 13.36
N SER A 447 24.29 -0.10 12.64
CA SER A 447 24.06 1.32 12.41
C SER A 447 23.36 1.99 13.61
N ILE A 448 23.33 3.32 13.64
CA ILE A 448 22.54 4.08 14.61
C ILE A 448 21.06 3.72 14.48
N ALA A 449 20.55 3.61 13.25
CA ALA A 449 19.16 3.27 12.97
C ALA A 449 18.77 1.91 13.55
N ASP A 450 19.61 0.87 13.38
CA ASP A 450 19.34 -0.47 13.93
C ASP A 450 19.22 -0.43 15.46
N VAL A 451 20.14 0.27 16.12
CA VAL A 451 20.16 0.40 17.58
C VAL A 451 18.93 1.15 18.09
N LEU A 452 18.50 2.22 17.41
CA LEU A 452 17.30 2.96 17.76
C LEU A 452 16.05 2.07 17.64
N ILE A 453 15.91 1.34 16.52
CA ILE A 453 14.77 0.45 16.26
C ILE A 453 14.69 -0.68 17.28
N GLU A 454 15.82 -1.36 17.56
CA GLU A 454 15.89 -2.43 18.57
C GLU A 454 15.51 -1.95 19.98
N ASN A 455 15.70 -0.66 20.25
CA ASN A 455 15.38 -0.01 21.52
C ASN A 455 14.00 0.65 21.55
N GLY A 456 13.15 0.33 20.56
CA GLY A 456 11.76 0.81 20.46
C GLY A 456 11.64 2.28 20.11
N ILE A 457 12.69 2.90 19.58
CA ILE A 457 12.68 4.30 19.16
C ILE A 457 12.33 4.35 17.66
N PRO A 458 11.23 5.00 17.29
CA PRO A 458 10.81 5.07 15.90
C PRO A 458 11.81 5.90 15.09
N VAL A 459 12.30 5.32 14.00
CA VAL A 459 13.14 5.98 12.99
C VAL A 459 12.59 5.59 11.62
N ASP A 460 12.35 6.58 10.77
CA ASP A 460 11.97 6.31 9.40
C ASP A 460 13.19 5.76 8.65
N LEU A 461 13.08 4.52 8.15
CA LEU A 461 14.15 3.85 7.42
C LEU A 461 13.64 3.34 6.08
N LYS A 462 14.49 3.40 5.05
CA LYS A 462 14.11 3.04 3.68
C LYS A 462 15.22 2.32 2.91
N CYS A 463 16.26 3.03 2.49
CA CYS A 463 17.31 2.42 1.66
C CYS A 463 18.36 1.67 2.47
N SER A 464 18.63 2.12 3.70
CA SER A 464 19.77 1.68 4.53
C SER A 464 21.13 1.81 3.84
N ASP A 465 21.23 2.63 2.80
CA ASP A 465 22.38 2.75 1.89
C ASP A 465 22.96 4.19 1.89
N GLY A 466 22.42 5.11 2.71
CA GLY A 466 22.91 6.49 2.82
C GLY A 466 22.55 7.44 1.66
N ILE A 467 21.69 7.00 0.74
CA ILE A 467 21.36 7.75 -0.49
C ILE A 467 19.94 8.34 -0.53
N CYS A 468 19.06 7.98 0.40
CA CYS A 468 17.64 8.40 0.36
C CYS A 468 17.26 9.53 1.30
N GLY A 469 18.09 9.86 2.30
CA GLY A 469 17.80 10.91 3.28
C GLY A 469 16.66 10.65 4.28
N VAL A 470 15.89 9.56 4.17
CA VAL A 470 14.72 9.31 5.03
C VAL A 470 15.08 9.18 6.51
N CYS A 471 16.17 8.49 6.85
CA CYS A 471 16.60 8.29 8.24
C CYS A 471 17.40 9.48 8.80
N LYS A 472 17.12 10.69 8.29
CA LYS A 472 17.76 11.93 8.72
C LYS A 472 17.26 12.33 10.10
N CYS A 473 18.18 12.67 10.98
CA CYS A 473 17.93 13.12 12.34
C CYS A 473 18.66 14.44 12.61
N GLY A 474 18.15 15.26 13.53
CA GLY A 474 18.88 16.42 14.04
C GLY A 474 20.10 15.98 14.84
N LEU A 475 21.24 16.62 14.56
CA LEU A 475 22.49 16.48 15.30
C LEU A 475 22.61 17.66 16.27
N VAL A 476 22.65 17.38 17.57
CA VAL A 476 22.75 18.40 18.63
C VAL A 476 24.21 18.64 19.02
N ASP A 477 24.99 17.57 19.18
CA ASP A 477 26.39 17.64 19.59
C ASP A 477 27.15 16.36 19.16
N GLY A 478 28.49 16.43 19.13
CA GLY A 478 29.38 15.33 18.82
C GLY A 478 29.91 15.32 17.37
N ALA A 479 31.13 14.79 17.20
CA ALA A 479 31.78 14.69 15.89
C ALA A 479 31.30 13.45 15.12
N VAL A 480 30.83 13.66 13.87
CA VAL A 480 30.24 12.62 13.02
C VAL A 480 31.13 12.34 11.81
N GLU A 481 31.39 11.06 11.56
CA GLU A 481 31.88 10.59 10.27
C GLU A 481 30.67 10.37 9.35
N HIS A 482 30.43 11.35 8.48
CA HIS A 482 29.34 11.30 7.51
C HIS A 482 29.67 10.35 6.37
N ARG A 483 28.91 9.27 6.27
CA ARG A 483 29.04 8.24 5.21
C ARG A 483 27.86 8.26 4.24
N ASP A 484 27.09 9.33 4.26
CA ASP A 484 25.94 9.56 3.38
C ASP A 484 26.31 10.43 2.16
N PHE A 485 25.42 10.41 1.16
CA PHE A 485 25.59 11.14 -0.10
C PHE A 485 24.49 12.17 -0.35
N VAL A 486 23.72 12.52 0.68
CA VAL A 486 22.53 13.37 0.56
C VAL A 486 22.63 14.67 1.34
N LEU A 487 23.41 14.71 2.43
CA LEU A 487 23.59 15.93 3.21
C LEU A 487 24.71 16.78 2.62
N SER A 488 24.38 18.05 2.35
CA SER A 488 25.37 19.08 2.05
C SER A 488 26.28 19.35 3.26
N LYS A 489 27.47 19.95 3.06
CA LYS A 489 28.37 20.31 4.17
C LYS A 489 27.68 21.20 5.23
N ALA A 490 26.83 22.13 4.79
CA ALA A 490 26.06 22.97 5.71
C ALA A 490 25.08 22.14 6.54
N GLN A 491 24.38 21.18 5.92
CA GLN A 491 23.45 20.28 6.62
C GLN A 491 24.18 19.35 7.60
N ARG A 492 25.35 18.83 7.23
CA ARG A 492 26.18 17.94 8.08
C ARG A 492 26.55 18.58 9.43
N ALA A 493 26.57 19.91 9.54
CA ALA A 493 26.81 20.59 10.80
C ALA A 493 25.69 20.40 11.84
N HIS A 494 24.48 20.03 11.44
CA HIS A 494 23.30 19.96 12.32
C HIS A 494 22.34 18.79 11.99
N GLN A 495 22.72 17.90 11.07
CA GLN A 495 21.92 16.76 10.64
C GLN A 495 22.80 15.53 10.44
N ILE A 496 22.24 14.34 10.66
CA ILE A 496 22.92 13.05 10.47
C ILE A 496 21.99 12.04 9.80
N ILE A 497 22.55 11.21 8.92
CA ILE A 497 21.88 10.04 8.32
C ILE A 497 22.20 8.80 9.14
N THR A 498 21.23 8.35 9.93
CA THR A 498 21.43 7.32 10.98
C THR A 498 21.71 5.90 10.45
N CYS A 499 21.41 5.60 9.18
CA CYS A 499 21.63 4.26 8.63
C CYS A 499 23.07 3.95 8.21
N GLN A 500 23.94 4.97 8.07
CA GLN A 500 25.31 4.79 7.59
C GLN A 500 26.35 5.58 8.40
N SER A 501 26.02 6.81 8.83
CA SER A 501 26.97 7.67 9.54
C SER A 501 27.26 7.17 10.96
N ARG A 502 28.48 7.44 11.44
CA ARG A 502 28.99 6.98 12.74
C ARG A 502 29.67 8.12 13.51
N ALA A 503 30.10 7.89 14.75
CA ALA A 503 31.01 8.81 15.43
C ALA A 503 32.37 8.88 14.72
N ALA A 504 32.96 10.07 14.67
CA ALA A 504 34.27 10.29 14.06
C ALA A 504 35.42 9.71 14.90
N GLU A 505 35.21 9.53 16.20
CA GLU A 505 36.22 9.08 17.15
C GLU A 505 35.81 7.75 17.81
N ASP A 506 36.79 6.91 18.13
CA ASP A 506 36.59 5.66 18.89
C ASP A 506 36.07 5.97 20.30
N GLY A 507 34.96 5.34 20.69
CA GLY A 507 34.29 5.62 21.95
C GLY A 507 33.61 7.00 22.01
N GLY A 508 33.52 7.71 20.88
CA GLY A 508 32.87 9.02 20.80
C GLY A 508 31.41 8.98 21.23
N THR A 509 30.84 10.15 21.53
CA THR A 509 29.41 10.28 21.81
C THR A 509 28.77 11.29 20.86
N ILE A 510 27.67 10.89 20.24
CA ILE A 510 26.83 11.77 19.40
C ILE A 510 25.52 12.05 20.13
N THR A 511 25.08 13.30 20.17
CA THR A 511 23.76 13.67 20.70
C THR A 511 22.77 13.93 19.57
N LEU A 512 21.65 13.22 19.57
CA LEU A 512 20.57 13.31 18.57
C LEU A 512 19.36 14.05 19.14
N ASP A 513 18.66 14.82 18.31
CA ASP A 513 17.38 15.47 18.68
C ASP A 513 16.20 14.47 18.64
N LEU A 514 16.26 13.46 19.51
CA LEU A 514 15.26 12.39 19.67
C LEU A 514 14.81 12.20 21.12
#